data_AF-A0A357N9A9-F1
#
_entry.id   AF-A0A357N9A9-F1
#
_cell.length_a   1.000
_cell.length_b   1.000
_cell.length_c   1.000
_cell.angle_alpha   90.00
_cell.angle_beta   90.00
_cell.angle_gamma   90.00
#
_symmetry.space_group_name_H-M   'P 1'
#
loop_
_entity.id
_entity.type
_entity.pdbx_description
1 polymer ?
#
loop_
_entity_poly.entity_id
_entity_poly.type
_entity_poly.pdbx_seq_one_letter_code
_entity_poly.pdbx_strand_id
1 'polypeptide(L)'
;TAMGGRLLRQWIEQPLVGRQAIEERLDAVAELVQRVSVRNELQGCLQQIYDLERLIGRLAYGSANARDVLALKNSLLMLPGLQAALHDAQAVQLRGISENLQPLEDITTHIAKAIHDDPPFSLRDGNIIKAGFNALLDDLRRASREGKDWLGQLESQERENTGIRSLKVSFNKVFGYYIEITKANLHAVPDYFMRKQTLANAERFITPELKKYEDLILGAEEKSIQLEYQLFTEIREFLVGNIRRMQTVAEAIAHLDVFVSLAECAARNGYVRPQITDGYNLSITEGRHPVVEKLLTDCLFVPNDTLLNDQEQKIVIITGPNMAGKSTYMRQVALIVLMAQMGAFVPAKAASIGLVDRIFTRVGANDDLATGQSTFMVEMKEVADILAHATARSLLVFDEIGRGTSTYDGMSIAQSVVEFTHDKLGAKTLFATHYHELTHLEDVLAAVKNYSVAVKDQGDSVVFLRRIIRGGADRSYGIHVAQLAGLPESVIKRARDLLVRLENQETAATQEGVPKERTVAASTPAPIDLFSGEQQVIQLLTSIDVLSITPIEAMNLLYKLQLKLRGEEAESG
;
A
#
# COMPACT_ATOMS: atom_id res chain seq x y z
N THR A 1 10.41 -3.92 -12.33
CA THR A 1 11.09 -2.69 -12.80
C THR A 1 10.59 -1.48 -12.02
N ALA A 2 11.25 -0.31 -12.11
CA ALA A 2 10.80 0.89 -11.39
C ALA A 2 9.45 1.45 -11.90
N MET A 3 9.23 1.39 -13.22
CA MET A 3 7.98 1.80 -13.87
C MET A 3 6.80 0.90 -13.51
N GLY A 4 6.97 -0.43 -13.48
CA GLY A 4 5.91 -1.33 -13.01
C GLY A 4 5.57 -1.13 -11.54
N GLY A 5 6.56 -0.80 -10.69
CA GLY A 5 6.31 -0.42 -9.28
C GLY A 5 5.44 0.84 -9.14
N ARG A 6 5.64 1.85 -10.00
CA ARG A 6 4.77 3.04 -10.04
C ARG A 6 3.37 2.68 -10.52
N LEU A 7 3.25 1.86 -11.57
CA LEU A 7 1.97 1.42 -12.11
C LEU A 7 1.16 0.58 -11.11
N LEU A 8 1.81 -0.33 -10.37
CA LEU A 8 1.14 -1.10 -9.32
C LEU A 8 0.57 -0.19 -8.23
N ARG A 9 1.32 0.83 -7.79
CA ARG A 9 0.81 1.82 -6.85
C ARG A 9 -0.43 2.52 -7.40
N GLN A 10 -0.39 2.94 -8.66
CA GLN A 10 -1.54 3.54 -9.32
C GLN A 10 -2.75 2.59 -9.35
N TRP A 11 -2.57 1.29 -9.62
CA TRP A 11 -3.67 0.32 -9.61
C TRP A 11 -4.28 0.10 -8.23
N ILE A 12 -3.49 0.23 -7.16
CA ILE A 12 -3.97 0.19 -5.78
C ILE A 12 -4.80 1.45 -5.47
N GLU A 13 -4.35 2.62 -5.93
CA GLU A 13 -5.04 3.90 -5.72
C GLU A 13 -6.27 4.08 -6.63
N GLN A 14 -6.31 3.37 -7.77
CA GLN A 14 -7.37 3.45 -8.78
C GLN A 14 -7.90 2.07 -9.17
N PRO A 15 -8.62 1.35 -8.27
CA PRO A 15 -9.26 0.08 -8.60
C PRO A 15 -10.29 0.26 -9.73
N LEU A 16 -10.46 -0.78 -10.54
CA LEU A 16 -11.40 -0.76 -11.66
C LEU A 16 -12.84 -0.95 -11.15
N VAL A 17 -13.79 -0.34 -11.85
CA VAL A 17 -15.24 -0.51 -11.60
C VAL A 17 -15.95 -1.24 -12.75
N GLY A 18 -15.22 -1.58 -13.82
CA GLY A 18 -15.76 -2.33 -14.96
C GLY A 18 -15.39 -3.80 -14.87
N ARG A 19 -16.39 -4.69 -14.81
CA ARG A 19 -16.20 -6.15 -14.71
C ARG A 19 -15.26 -6.70 -15.77
N GLN A 20 -15.47 -6.35 -17.04
CA GLN A 20 -14.66 -6.86 -18.14
C GLN A 20 -13.18 -6.53 -17.97
N ALA A 21 -12.84 -5.27 -17.63
CA ALA A 21 -11.45 -4.86 -17.44
C ALA A 21 -10.79 -5.58 -16.24
N ILE A 22 -11.56 -5.88 -15.19
CA ILE A 22 -11.07 -6.67 -14.05
C ILE A 22 -10.79 -8.11 -14.48
N GLU A 23 -11.74 -8.75 -15.17
CA GLU A 23 -11.59 -10.13 -15.65
C GLU A 23 -10.41 -10.27 -16.61
N GLU A 24 -10.21 -9.30 -17.52
CA GLU A 24 -9.06 -9.29 -18.43
C GLU A 24 -7.72 -9.23 -17.68
N ARG A 25 -7.64 -8.46 -16.59
CA ARG A 25 -6.45 -8.45 -15.71
C ARG A 25 -6.30 -9.79 -14.97
N LEU A 26 -7.40 -10.32 -14.44
CA LEU A 26 -7.40 -11.62 -13.74
C LEU A 26 -7.00 -12.78 -14.65
N ASP A 27 -7.37 -12.74 -15.94
CA ASP A 27 -6.97 -13.71 -16.96
C ASP A 27 -5.46 -13.69 -17.19
N ALA A 28 -4.86 -12.50 -17.31
CA ALA A 28 -3.42 -12.37 -17.45
C ALA A 28 -2.67 -12.89 -16.21
N VAL A 29 -3.14 -12.56 -15.01
CA VAL A 29 -2.57 -13.08 -13.76
C VAL A 29 -2.74 -14.61 -13.69
N ALA A 30 -3.92 -15.14 -14.01
CA ALA A 30 -4.21 -16.56 -13.96
C ALA A 30 -3.31 -17.37 -14.90
N GLU A 31 -3.12 -16.89 -16.13
CA GLU A 31 -2.23 -17.55 -17.09
C GLU A 31 -0.78 -17.59 -16.57
N LEU A 32 -0.27 -16.49 -16.03
CA LEU A 32 1.10 -16.42 -15.48
C LEU A 32 1.26 -17.20 -14.16
N VAL A 33 0.20 -17.38 -13.37
CA VAL A 33 0.21 -18.26 -12.19
C VAL A 33 0.41 -19.71 -12.63
N GLN A 34 -0.29 -20.14 -13.68
CA GLN A 34 -0.22 -21.51 -14.21
C GLN A 34 1.11 -21.80 -14.95
N ARG A 35 1.66 -20.81 -15.66
CA ARG A 35 2.88 -20.97 -16.48
C ARG A 35 4.14 -20.56 -15.72
N VAL A 36 4.57 -21.38 -14.76
CA VAL A 36 5.72 -21.08 -13.87
C VAL A 36 7.03 -20.82 -14.63
N SER A 37 7.35 -21.62 -15.67
CA SER A 37 8.59 -21.41 -16.47
C SER A 37 8.59 -20.03 -17.14
N VAL A 38 7.49 -19.70 -17.82
CA VAL A 38 7.31 -18.40 -18.49
C VAL A 38 7.42 -17.26 -17.49
N ARG A 39 6.78 -17.38 -16.32
CA ARG A 39 6.87 -16.36 -15.28
C ARG A 39 8.33 -16.13 -14.83
N ASN A 40 9.11 -17.18 -14.64
CA ASN A 40 10.52 -17.09 -14.25
C ASN A 40 11.39 -16.47 -15.35
N GLU A 41 11.17 -16.85 -16.61
CA GLU A 41 11.86 -16.27 -17.77
C GLU A 41 11.57 -14.76 -17.89
N LEU A 42 10.29 -14.38 -17.78
CA LEU A 42 9.87 -12.98 -17.77
C LEU A 42 10.52 -12.19 -16.63
N GLN A 43 10.55 -12.73 -15.40
CA GLN A 43 11.23 -12.08 -14.28
C GLN A 43 12.72 -11.86 -14.55
N GLY A 44 13.41 -12.86 -15.11
CA GLY A 44 14.82 -12.76 -15.49
C GLY A 44 15.07 -11.64 -16.50
N CYS A 45 14.21 -11.53 -17.52
CA CYS A 45 14.29 -10.46 -18.51
C CYS A 45 13.99 -9.08 -17.90
N LEU A 46 12.92 -8.97 -17.11
CA LEU A 46 12.48 -7.72 -16.47
C LEU A 46 13.51 -7.15 -15.49
N GLN A 47 14.30 -7.99 -14.82
CA GLN A 47 15.37 -7.55 -13.91
C GLN A 47 16.51 -6.83 -14.63
N GLN A 48 16.74 -7.10 -15.91
CA GLN A 48 17.78 -6.46 -16.73
C GLN A 48 17.33 -5.13 -17.35
N ILE A 49 16.02 -4.81 -17.26
CA ILE A 49 15.44 -3.61 -17.86
C ILE A 49 15.57 -2.43 -16.89
N TYR A 50 16.24 -1.38 -17.35
CA TYR A 50 16.36 -0.11 -16.64
C TYR A 50 15.03 0.68 -16.68
N ASP A 51 14.96 1.78 -15.94
CA ASP A 51 13.78 2.65 -15.92
C ASP A 51 13.63 3.41 -17.26
N LEU A 52 12.98 2.76 -18.23
CA LEU A 52 12.79 3.28 -19.58
C LEU A 52 12.03 4.60 -19.59
N GLU A 53 10.95 4.74 -18.80
CA GLU A 53 10.19 5.99 -18.70
C GLU A 53 11.10 7.17 -18.32
N ARG A 54 11.99 6.96 -17.33
CA ARG A 54 12.93 8.00 -16.89
C ARG A 54 14.01 8.28 -17.93
N LEU A 55 14.54 7.25 -18.59
CA LEU A 55 15.55 7.40 -19.66
C LEU A 55 14.97 8.16 -20.86
N ILE A 56 13.76 7.81 -21.29
CA ILE A 56 13.01 8.48 -22.35
C ILE A 56 12.73 9.94 -21.97
N GLY A 57 12.31 10.20 -20.72
CA GLY A 57 12.11 11.55 -20.23
C GLY A 57 13.39 12.40 -20.33
N ARG A 58 14.54 11.86 -19.90
CA ARG A 58 15.83 12.57 -20.00
C ARG A 58 16.26 12.80 -21.45
N LEU A 59 15.97 11.87 -22.35
CA LEU A 59 16.18 12.05 -23.79
C LEU A 59 15.33 13.21 -24.33
N ALA A 60 14.04 13.25 -23.99
CA ALA A 60 13.12 14.32 -24.41
C ALA A 60 13.56 15.71 -23.92
N TYR A 61 14.06 15.81 -22.69
CA TYR A 61 14.57 17.06 -22.11
C TYR A 61 16.01 17.42 -22.56
N GLY A 62 16.64 16.62 -23.42
CA GLY A 62 18.01 16.88 -23.88
C GLY A 62 19.09 16.74 -22.80
N SER A 63 18.81 16.04 -21.70
CA SER A 63 19.70 15.87 -20.54
C SER A 63 20.28 14.45 -20.40
N ALA A 64 19.97 13.56 -21.35
CA ALA A 64 20.53 12.22 -21.42
C ALA A 64 22.01 12.25 -21.81
N ASN A 65 22.82 11.45 -21.12
CA ASN A 65 24.23 11.23 -21.42
C ASN A 65 24.44 9.90 -22.17
N ALA A 66 25.68 9.61 -22.56
CA ALA A 66 26.01 8.39 -23.32
C ALA A 66 25.72 7.09 -22.55
N ARG A 67 25.87 7.10 -21.22
CA ARG A 67 25.53 5.94 -20.37
C ARG A 67 24.02 5.69 -20.31
N ASP A 68 23.20 6.74 -20.32
CA ASP A 68 21.74 6.62 -20.39
C ASP A 68 21.29 6.00 -21.71
N VAL A 69 21.91 6.43 -22.83
CA VAL A 69 21.64 5.86 -24.17
C VAL A 69 22.06 4.38 -24.23
N LEU A 70 23.17 4.02 -23.59
CA LEU A 70 23.60 2.63 -23.49
C LEU A 70 22.65 1.79 -22.61
N ALA A 71 22.18 2.33 -21.49
CA ALA A 71 21.18 1.68 -20.64
C ALA A 71 19.84 1.47 -21.36
N LEU A 72 19.43 2.43 -22.19
CA LEU A 72 18.29 2.30 -23.09
C LEU A 72 18.50 1.14 -24.06
N LYS A 73 19.64 1.10 -24.77
CA LYS A 73 19.97 -0.02 -25.68
C LYS A 73 19.88 -1.36 -24.97
N ASN A 74 20.55 -1.50 -23.82
CA ASN A 74 20.60 -2.76 -23.08
C ASN A 74 19.20 -3.22 -22.63
N SER A 75 18.33 -2.28 -22.26
CA SER A 75 16.93 -2.57 -21.93
C SER A 75 16.14 -3.05 -23.15
N LEU A 76 16.31 -2.38 -24.30
CA LEU A 76 15.62 -2.73 -25.55
C LEU A 76 16.09 -4.07 -26.15
N LEU A 77 17.32 -4.51 -25.84
CA LEU A 77 17.81 -5.83 -26.24
C LEU A 77 17.08 -6.99 -25.54
N MET A 78 16.35 -6.72 -24.45
CA MET A 78 15.55 -7.74 -23.74
C MET A 78 14.18 -7.99 -24.40
N LEU A 79 13.73 -7.12 -25.31
CA LEU A 79 12.40 -7.23 -25.94
C LEU A 79 12.16 -8.54 -26.68
N PRO A 80 13.10 -9.06 -27.50
CA PRO A 80 12.88 -10.33 -28.20
C PRO A 80 12.67 -11.49 -27.23
N GLY A 81 13.36 -11.50 -26.08
CA GLY A 81 13.20 -12.52 -25.04
C GLY A 81 11.81 -12.45 -24.38
N LEU A 82 11.34 -11.23 -24.07
CA LEU A 82 9.99 -11.03 -23.53
C LEU A 82 8.91 -11.44 -24.54
N GLN A 83 9.08 -11.09 -25.81
CA GLN A 83 8.13 -11.43 -26.87
C GLN A 83 8.08 -12.95 -27.10
N ALA A 84 9.23 -13.62 -27.12
CA ALA A 84 9.30 -15.08 -27.25
C ALA A 84 8.60 -15.79 -26.08
N ALA A 85 8.81 -15.33 -24.84
CA ALA A 85 8.15 -15.87 -23.65
C ALA A 85 6.62 -15.70 -23.70
N LEU A 86 6.12 -14.65 -24.36
CA LEU A 86 4.70 -14.35 -24.51
C LEU A 86 4.09 -14.88 -25.81
N HIS A 87 4.83 -15.60 -26.65
CA HIS A 87 4.36 -16.06 -27.98
C HIS A 87 3.05 -16.84 -27.90
N ASP A 88 2.96 -17.80 -26.98
CA ASP A 88 1.77 -18.64 -26.82
C ASP A 88 0.76 -18.07 -25.83
N ALA A 89 0.82 -16.78 -25.50
CA ALA A 89 -0.08 -16.16 -24.53
C ALA A 89 -1.53 -16.14 -25.04
N GLN A 90 -2.50 -16.46 -24.17
CA GLN A 90 -3.92 -16.53 -24.54
C GLN A 90 -4.73 -15.36 -23.98
N ALA A 91 -4.38 -14.87 -22.79
CA ALA A 91 -5.02 -13.73 -22.16
C ALA A 91 -4.91 -12.49 -23.07
N VAL A 92 -6.02 -11.75 -23.23
CA VAL A 92 -6.11 -10.58 -24.13
C VAL A 92 -5.05 -9.53 -23.79
N GLN A 93 -4.86 -9.25 -22.49
CA GLN A 93 -3.87 -8.29 -22.01
C GLN A 93 -2.43 -8.72 -22.34
N LEU A 94 -2.10 -10.00 -22.19
CA LEU A 94 -0.76 -10.52 -22.51
C LEU A 94 -0.48 -10.53 -24.01
N ARG A 95 -1.49 -10.85 -24.83
CA ARG A 95 -1.39 -10.75 -26.30
C ARG A 95 -1.18 -9.30 -26.74
N GLY A 96 -1.98 -8.37 -26.22
CA GLY A 96 -1.80 -6.94 -26.49
C GLY A 96 -0.44 -6.41 -26.05
N ILE A 97 0.11 -6.90 -24.93
CA ILE A 97 1.48 -6.59 -24.51
C ILE A 97 2.48 -7.16 -25.53
N SER A 98 2.38 -8.44 -25.91
CA SER A 98 3.27 -9.08 -26.89
C SER A 98 3.32 -8.33 -28.23
N GLU A 99 2.16 -7.88 -28.72
CA GLU A 99 2.03 -7.08 -29.94
C GLU A 99 2.71 -5.71 -29.83
N ASN A 100 2.71 -5.09 -28.65
CA ASN A 100 3.34 -3.80 -28.38
C ASN A 100 4.82 -3.90 -28.01
N LEU A 101 5.34 -5.11 -27.75
CA LEU A 101 6.76 -5.38 -27.46
C LEU A 101 7.61 -5.60 -28.73
N GLN A 102 7.21 -5.01 -29.86
CA GLN A 102 7.95 -5.17 -31.12
C GLN A 102 9.43 -4.77 -30.96
N PRO A 103 10.38 -5.59 -31.45
CA PRO A 103 11.78 -5.27 -31.39
C PRO A 103 12.11 -3.93 -32.07
N LEU A 104 12.76 -3.04 -31.34
CA LEU A 104 13.26 -1.77 -31.88
C LEU A 104 14.70 -1.95 -32.39
N GLU A 105 14.87 -2.86 -33.36
CA GLU A 105 16.17 -3.25 -33.92
C GLU A 105 16.90 -2.08 -34.58
N ASP A 106 16.17 -1.20 -35.24
CA ASP A 106 16.71 0.02 -35.86
C ASP A 106 17.37 0.93 -34.83
N ILE A 107 16.71 1.12 -33.67
CA ILE A 107 17.21 1.93 -32.56
C ILE A 107 18.43 1.25 -31.90
N THR A 108 18.29 -0.02 -31.53
CA THR A 108 19.35 -0.76 -30.84
C THR A 108 20.60 -0.92 -31.70
N THR A 109 20.44 -1.21 -32.98
CA THR A 109 21.55 -1.32 -33.95
C THR A 109 22.23 0.04 -34.16
N HIS A 110 21.47 1.12 -34.26
CA HIS A 110 22.04 2.46 -34.40
C HIS A 110 22.90 2.82 -33.19
N ILE A 111 22.38 2.61 -31.96
CA ILE A 111 23.15 2.85 -30.73
C ILE A 111 24.38 1.95 -30.66
N ALA A 112 24.26 0.66 -31.01
CA ALA A 112 25.37 -0.31 -30.93
C ALA A 112 26.53 0.02 -31.88
N LYS A 113 26.23 0.60 -33.05
CA LYS A 113 27.24 1.06 -34.01
C LYS A 113 27.86 2.40 -33.60
N ALA A 114 27.09 3.25 -32.94
CA ALA A 114 27.47 4.63 -32.71
C ALA A 114 28.14 4.88 -31.35
N ILE A 115 27.64 4.28 -30.26
CA ILE A 115 28.09 4.56 -28.90
C ILE A 115 29.13 3.53 -28.46
N HIS A 116 30.18 4.01 -27.80
CA HIS A 116 31.22 3.19 -27.18
C HIS A 116 30.63 2.27 -26.08
N ASP A 117 31.20 1.08 -25.88
CA ASP A 117 30.65 0.09 -24.93
C ASP A 117 30.86 0.49 -23.46
N ASP A 118 31.85 1.33 -23.18
CA ASP A 118 32.07 1.99 -21.88
C ASP A 118 32.30 3.50 -22.09
N PRO A 119 31.23 4.31 -22.24
CA PRO A 119 31.38 5.74 -22.44
C PRO A 119 31.53 6.47 -21.09
N PRO A 120 32.26 7.59 -21.04
CA PRO A 120 32.36 8.39 -19.82
C PRO A 120 31.02 9.02 -19.44
N PHE A 121 30.91 9.44 -18.19
CA PHE A 121 29.70 10.11 -17.70
C PHE A 121 29.53 11.52 -18.28
N SER A 122 30.64 12.26 -18.39
CA SER A 122 30.68 13.62 -18.92
C SER A 122 30.82 13.56 -20.44
N LEU A 123 29.97 14.32 -21.14
CA LEU A 123 30.05 14.48 -22.59
C LEU A 123 31.29 15.29 -23.04
N ARG A 124 32.03 15.88 -22.09
CA ARG A 124 33.23 16.69 -22.36
C ARG A 124 34.52 15.90 -22.31
N ASP A 125 34.46 14.64 -21.87
CA ASP A 125 35.65 13.81 -21.66
C ASP A 125 36.04 13.02 -22.92
N GLY A 126 35.25 13.15 -24.01
CA GLY A 126 35.44 12.41 -25.27
C GLY A 126 35.16 10.92 -25.11
N ASN A 127 35.61 10.10 -26.07
CA ASN A 127 35.43 8.64 -26.06
C ASN A 127 33.97 8.16 -25.96
N ILE A 128 33.03 8.93 -26.52
CA ILE A 128 31.60 8.60 -26.55
C ILE A 128 31.26 7.75 -27.77
N ILE A 129 31.84 8.11 -28.91
CA ILE A 129 31.53 7.52 -30.21
C ILE A 129 32.47 6.35 -30.51
N LYS A 130 31.93 5.26 -31.04
CA LYS A 130 32.68 4.05 -31.39
C LYS A 130 33.53 4.28 -32.65
N ALA A 131 34.71 3.64 -32.70
CA ALA A 131 35.56 3.69 -33.89
C ALA A 131 34.85 3.08 -35.10
N GLY A 132 35.06 3.65 -36.28
CA GLY A 132 34.42 3.25 -37.53
C GLY A 132 33.03 3.84 -37.75
N PHE A 133 32.48 4.62 -36.80
CA PHE A 133 31.21 5.33 -36.99
C PHE A 133 31.35 6.57 -37.88
N ASN A 134 32.46 7.31 -37.74
CA ASN A 134 32.75 8.50 -38.52
C ASN A 134 34.24 8.55 -38.89
N ALA A 135 34.53 8.56 -40.19
CA ALA A 135 35.90 8.53 -40.70
C ALA A 135 36.73 9.75 -40.26
N LEU A 136 36.11 10.94 -40.23
CA LEU A 136 36.81 12.17 -39.84
C LEU A 136 37.16 12.16 -38.35
N LEU A 137 36.28 11.61 -37.50
CA LEU A 137 36.59 11.40 -36.08
C LEU A 137 37.74 10.41 -35.90
N ASP A 138 37.75 9.30 -36.65
CA ASP A 138 38.81 8.31 -36.59
C ASP A 138 40.16 8.90 -37.05
N ASP A 139 40.15 9.75 -38.07
CA ASP A 139 41.34 10.48 -38.54
C ASP A 139 41.88 11.45 -37.48
N LEU A 140 41.00 12.21 -36.80
CA LEU A 140 41.39 13.10 -35.71
C LEU A 140 41.97 12.33 -34.51
N ARG A 141 41.36 11.21 -34.13
CA ARG A 141 41.87 10.33 -33.07
C ARG A 141 43.22 9.73 -33.43
N ARG A 142 43.39 9.32 -34.68
CA ARG A 142 44.66 8.81 -35.21
C ARG A 142 45.76 9.87 -35.15
N ALA A 143 45.48 11.09 -35.61
CA ALA A 143 46.43 12.20 -35.55
C ALA A 143 46.88 12.52 -34.11
N SER A 144 45.94 12.50 -33.14
CA SER A 144 46.27 12.66 -31.73
C SER A 144 47.15 11.53 -31.20
N ARG A 145 46.84 10.28 -31.56
CA ARG A 145 47.61 9.09 -31.15
C ARG A 145 49.03 9.09 -31.73
N GLU A 146 49.16 9.30 -33.05
CA GLU A 146 50.44 9.39 -33.74
C GLU A 146 51.30 10.53 -33.18
N GLY A 147 50.68 11.67 -32.84
CA GLY A 147 51.36 12.76 -32.15
C GLY A 147 51.90 12.36 -30.77
N LYS A 148 51.14 11.58 -29.98
CA LYS A 148 51.60 11.06 -28.68
C LYS A 148 52.71 10.02 -28.82
N ASP A 149 52.62 9.15 -29.82
CA ASP A 149 53.69 8.18 -30.11
C ASP A 149 54.98 8.91 -30.49
N TRP A 150 54.87 10.01 -31.25
CA TRP A 150 56.00 10.88 -31.56
C TRP A 150 56.59 11.55 -30.30
N LEU A 151 55.78 11.99 -29.34
CA LEU A 151 56.29 12.53 -28.05
C LEU A 151 57.13 11.50 -27.29
N GLY A 152 56.76 10.22 -27.35
CA GLY A 152 57.55 9.12 -26.78
C GLY A 152 58.90 8.94 -27.49
N GLN A 153 58.93 9.08 -28.81
CA GLN A 153 60.17 9.05 -29.60
C GLN A 153 61.05 10.26 -29.27
N LEU A 154 60.46 11.45 -29.16
CA LEU A 154 61.17 12.67 -28.77
C LEU A 154 61.82 12.53 -27.38
N GLU A 155 61.11 11.97 -26.39
CA GLU A 155 61.68 11.72 -25.06
C GLU A 155 62.95 10.85 -25.12
N SER A 156 62.90 9.75 -25.87
CA SER A 156 64.06 8.86 -26.05
C SER A 156 65.20 9.55 -26.80
N GLN A 157 64.89 10.26 -27.87
CA GLN A 157 65.89 10.93 -28.70
C GLN A 157 66.59 12.07 -27.94
N GLU A 158 65.83 12.87 -27.18
CA GLU A 158 66.39 13.93 -26.34
C GLU A 158 67.22 13.37 -25.17
N ARG A 159 66.84 12.22 -24.60
CA ARG A 159 67.66 11.53 -23.59
C ARG A 159 69.00 11.07 -24.13
N GLU A 160 69.03 10.53 -25.35
CA GLU A 160 70.25 10.09 -26.02
C GLU A 160 71.15 11.26 -26.40
N ASN A 161 70.57 12.32 -26.98
CA ASN A 161 71.31 13.50 -27.44
C ASN A 161 71.94 14.30 -26.29
N THR A 162 71.21 14.46 -25.17
CA THR A 162 71.68 15.27 -24.03
C THR A 162 72.42 14.46 -22.97
N GLY A 163 72.28 13.12 -22.99
CA GLY A 163 72.79 12.24 -21.92
C GLY A 163 72.02 12.34 -20.60
N ILE A 164 70.95 13.13 -20.53
CA ILE A 164 70.18 13.39 -19.30
C ILE A 164 69.15 12.27 -19.09
N ARG A 165 69.52 11.24 -18.32
CA ARG A 165 68.61 10.11 -18.00
C ARG A 165 67.32 10.51 -17.29
N SER A 166 67.34 11.62 -16.55
CA SER A 166 66.18 12.13 -15.80
C SER A 166 65.19 12.93 -16.64
N LEU A 167 65.49 13.20 -17.92
CA LEU A 167 64.63 13.99 -18.80
C LEU A 167 63.31 13.28 -18.98
N LYS A 168 62.18 13.98 -18.79
CA LYS A 168 60.84 13.41 -18.96
C LYS A 168 59.93 14.38 -19.69
N VAL A 169 59.23 13.91 -20.71
CA VAL A 169 58.16 14.69 -21.34
C VAL A 169 56.89 14.48 -20.53
N SER A 170 56.21 15.56 -20.16
CA SER A 170 54.99 15.49 -19.34
C SER A 170 54.00 16.57 -19.74
N PHE A 171 52.73 16.34 -19.38
CA PHE A 171 51.61 17.25 -19.68
C PHE A 171 51.06 17.88 -18.41
N ASN A 172 50.66 19.15 -18.49
CA ASN A 172 49.93 19.85 -17.45
C ASN A 172 48.78 20.64 -18.08
N LYS A 173 47.59 20.63 -17.47
CA LYS A 173 46.40 21.30 -18.01
C LYS A 173 46.56 22.82 -18.24
N VAL A 174 47.42 23.49 -17.47
CA VAL A 174 47.65 24.93 -17.53
C VAL A 174 48.78 25.29 -18.50
N PHE A 175 49.84 24.50 -18.51
CA PHE A 175 51.06 24.80 -19.27
C PHE A 175 51.30 23.84 -20.44
N GLY A 176 50.35 22.97 -20.76
CA GLY A 176 50.46 22.00 -21.85
C GLY A 176 51.64 21.04 -21.72
N TYR A 177 52.26 20.65 -22.84
CA TYR A 177 53.42 19.75 -22.84
C TYR A 177 54.72 20.49 -22.49
N TYR A 178 55.61 19.81 -21.77
CA TYR A 178 56.92 20.32 -21.38
C TYR A 178 57.92 19.18 -21.15
N ILE A 179 59.20 19.54 -21.19
CA ILE A 179 60.32 18.68 -20.85
C ILE A 179 60.77 19.06 -19.43
N GLU A 180 60.70 18.12 -18.49
CA GLU A 180 61.14 18.33 -17.11
C GLU A 180 62.56 17.79 -16.90
N ILE A 181 63.44 18.64 -16.37
CA ILE A 181 64.85 18.32 -16.09
C ILE A 181 65.18 18.72 -14.65
N THR A 182 65.84 17.83 -13.91
CA THR A 182 66.27 18.09 -12.52
C THR A 182 67.34 19.17 -12.47
N LYS A 183 67.37 19.98 -11.41
CA LYS A 183 68.37 21.06 -11.25
C LYS A 183 69.84 20.61 -11.39
N ALA A 184 70.16 19.37 -11.00
CA ALA A 184 71.51 18.81 -11.12
C ALA A 184 72.01 18.71 -12.58
N ASN A 185 71.09 18.59 -13.55
CA ASN A 185 71.39 18.35 -14.96
C ASN A 185 71.21 19.62 -15.83
N LEU A 186 71.01 20.79 -15.22
CA LEU A 186 70.81 22.04 -15.96
C LEU A 186 72.01 22.46 -16.83
N HIS A 187 73.21 22.07 -16.43
CA HIS A 187 74.44 22.36 -17.17
C HIS A 187 74.51 21.63 -18.53
N ALA A 188 73.71 20.58 -18.72
CA ALA A 188 73.66 19.78 -19.94
C ALA A 188 72.44 20.13 -20.83
N VAL A 189 71.68 21.17 -20.48
CA VAL A 189 70.50 21.61 -21.25
C VAL A 189 70.96 22.39 -22.49
N PRO A 190 70.55 21.99 -23.71
CA PRO A 190 70.90 22.70 -24.93
C PRO A 190 70.26 24.09 -25.05
N ASP A 191 70.87 24.99 -25.82
CA ASP A 191 70.40 26.39 -26.00
C ASP A 191 69.01 26.51 -26.65
N TYR A 192 68.58 25.50 -27.42
CA TYR A 192 67.27 25.50 -28.07
C TYR A 192 66.10 25.13 -27.14
N PHE A 193 66.39 24.77 -25.89
CA PHE A 193 65.38 24.56 -24.86
C PHE A 193 64.94 25.89 -24.27
N MET A 194 63.70 26.31 -24.58
CA MET A 194 63.13 27.53 -24.03
C MET A 194 62.50 27.25 -22.66
N ARG A 195 62.98 27.92 -21.61
CA ARG A 195 62.47 27.73 -20.25
C ARG A 195 61.02 28.21 -20.12
N LYS A 196 60.13 27.34 -19.61
CA LYS A 196 58.69 27.58 -19.44
C LYS A 196 58.31 27.83 -17.98
N GLN A 197 58.90 27.08 -17.03
CA GLN A 197 58.58 27.19 -15.60
C GLN A 197 59.75 26.68 -14.73
N THR A 198 59.98 27.32 -13.58
CA THR A 198 60.95 26.85 -12.57
C THR A 198 60.21 26.26 -11.37
N LEU A 199 60.62 25.06 -10.93
CA LEU A 199 60.12 24.39 -9.73
C LEU A 199 61.19 24.32 -8.64
N ALA A 200 60.82 23.84 -7.45
CA ALA A 200 61.74 23.67 -6.33
C ALA A 200 62.96 22.79 -6.70
N ASN A 201 62.74 21.67 -7.39
CA ASN A 201 63.76 20.65 -7.67
C ASN A 201 64.04 20.40 -9.17
N ALA A 202 63.30 21.07 -10.07
CA ALA A 202 63.39 20.86 -11.51
C ALA A 202 63.09 22.16 -12.28
N GLU A 203 63.47 22.20 -13.56
CA GLU A 203 63.03 23.22 -14.50
C GLU A 203 62.30 22.56 -15.68
N ARG A 204 61.31 23.27 -16.20
CA ARG A 204 60.48 22.84 -17.34
C ARG A 204 60.81 23.66 -18.56
N PHE A 205 61.01 22.98 -19.68
CA PHE A 205 61.39 23.57 -20.96
C PHE A 205 60.41 23.18 -22.07
N ILE A 206 60.47 23.91 -23.18
CA ILE A 206 59.77 23.61 -24.42
C ILE A 206 60.73 23.82 -25.60
N THR A 207 60.64 22.96 -26.61
CA THR A 207 61.38 23.11 -27.87
C THR A 207 60.43 23.55 -28.98
N PRO A 208 60.93 24.18 -30.07
CA PRO A 208 60.10 24.53 -31.22
C PRO A 208 59.36 23.33 -31.82
N GLU A 209 60.01 22.16 -31.86
CA GLU A 209 59.38 20.92 -32.32
C GLU A 209 58.29 20.44 -31.37
N LEU A 210 58.55 20.41 -30.06
CA LEU A 210 57.56 20.04 -29.06
C LEU A 210 56.32 20.93 -29.14
N LYS A 211 56.51 22.25 -29.36
CA LYS A 211 55.41 23.20 -29.52
C LYS A 211 54.55 22.90 -30.76
N LYS A 212 55.18 22.59 -31.90
CA LYS A 212 54.47 22.26 -33.14
C LYS A 212 53.58 21.01 -32.98
N TYR A 213 54.09 19.98 -32.32
CA TYR A 213 53.32 18.77 -32.06
C TYR A 213 52.29 18.96 -30.94
N GLU A 214 52.58 19.78 -29.93
CA GLU A 214 51.60 20.21 -28.92
C GLU A 214 50.38 20.85 -29.58
N ASP A 215 50.58 21.82 -30.48
CA ASP A 215 49.49 22.49 -31.21
C ASP A 215 48.69 21.49 -32.07
N LEU A 216 49.36 20.53 -32.72
CA LEU A 216 48.72 19.49 -33.53
C LEU A 216 47.88 18.54 -32.67
N ILE A 217 48.44 18.04 -31.56
CA ILE A 217 47.77 17.08 -30.66
C ILE A 217 46.57 17.74 -29.99
N LEU A 218 46.77 18.91 -29.38
CA LEU A 218 45.69 19.61 -28.67
C LEU A 218 44.60 20.07 -29.64
N GLY A 219 44.97 20.55 -30.83
CA GLY A 219 44.01 20.94 -31.87
C GLY A 219 43.21 19.76 -32.41
N ALA A 220 43.84 18.59 -32.57
CA ALA A 220 43.14 17.35 -32.97
C ALA A 220 42.23 16.82 -31.85
N GLU A 221 42.68 16.84 -30.59
CA GLU A 221 41.88 16.43 -29.43
C GLU A 221 40.63 17.33 -29.26
N GLU A 222 40.79 18.65 -29.33
CA GLU A 222 39.67 19.58 -29.19
C GLU A 222 38.64 19.39 -30.31
N LYS A 223 39.09 19.30 -31.57
CA LYS A 223 38.20 19.01 -32.71
C LYS A 223 37.51 17.65 -32.59
N SER A 224 38.22 16.64 -32.10
CA SER A 224 37.66 15.30 -31.85
C SER A 224 36.52 15.37 -30.82
N ILE A 225 36.72 16.08 -29.70
CA ILE A 225 35.70 16.22 -28.65
C ILE A 225 34.49 17.01 -29.17
N GLN A 226 34.71 18.09 -29.91
CA GLN A 226 33.62 18.88 -30.51
C GLN A 226 32.81 18.05 -31.51
N LEU A 227 33.48 17.29 -32.38
CA LEU A 227 32.82 16.42 -33.34
C LEU A 227 32.06 15.27 -32.65
N GLU A 228 32.64 14.65 -31.62
CA GLU A 228 31.93 13.62 -30.85
C GLU A 228 30.64 14.17 -30.22
N TYR A 229 30.67 15.38 -29.69
CA TYR A 229 29.49 16.02 -29.13
C TYR A 229 28.41 16.28 -30.20
N GLN A 230 28.82 16.70 -31.40
CA GLN A 230 27.91 16.88 -32.54
C GLN A 230 27.27 15.55 -32.95
N LEU A 231 28.09 14.52 -33.18
CA LEU A 231 27.61 13.17 -33.53
C LEU A 231 26.69 12.59 -32.45
N PHE A 232 27.02 12.79 -31.18
CA PHE A 232 26.14 12.37 -30.07
C PHE A 232 24.80 13.10 -30.07
N THR A 233 24.81 14.40 -30.43
CA THR A 233 23.59 15.20 -30.53
C THR A 233 22.71 14.71 -31.68
N GLU A 234 23.27 14.40 -32.84
CA GLU A 234 22.56 13.80 -33.97
C GLU A 234 21.91 12.46 -33.60
N ILE A 235 22.65 11.59 -32.90
CA ILE A 235 22.11 10.32 -32.39
C ILE A 235 20.93 10.58 -31.46
N ARG A 236 21.06 11.55 -30.56
CA ARG A 236 19.97 11.90 -29.63
C ARG A 236 18.74 12.40 -30.38
N GLU A 237 18.89 13.22 -31.42
CA GLU A 237 17.79 13.69 -32.26
C GLU A 237 17.07 12.54 -32.96
N PHE A 238 17.82 11.56 -33.49
CA PHE A 238 17.26 10.34 -34.03
C PHE A 238 16.44 9.56 -32.99
N LEU A 239 16.93 9.44 -31.75
CA LEU A 239 16.20 8.79 -30.66
C LEU A 239 14.94 9.57 -30.26
N VAL A 240 15.02 10.91 -30.22
CA VAL A 240 13.89 11.80 -29.93
C VAL A 240 12.77 11.60 -30.96
N GLY A 241 13.12 11.45 -32.25
CA GLY A 241 12.17 11.14 -33.31
C GLY A 241 11.40 9.82 -33.11
N ASN A 242 11.94 8.91 -32.30
CA ASN A 242 11.35 7.59 -32.01
C ASN A 242 10.76 7.48 -30.59
N ILE A 243 10.60 8.59 -29.85
CA ILE A 243 10.12 8.58 -28.46
C ILE A 243 8.81 7.82 -28.29
N ARG A 244 7.82 8.03 -29.19
CA ARG A 244 6.51 7.39 -29.06
C ARG A 244 6.60 5.86 -29.09
N ARG A 245 7.43 5.31 -29.98
CA ARG A 245 7.66 3.85 -30.06
C ARG A 245 8.27 3.32 -28.76
N MET A 246 9.23 4.04 -28.20
CA MET A 246 9.86 3.66 -26.93
C MET A 246 8.91 3.79 -25.74
N GLN A 247 8.00 4.78 -25.74
CA GLN A 247 6.98 4.95 -24.69
C GLN A 247 5.97 3.81 -24.71
N THR A 248 5.46 3.42 -25.88
CA THR A 248 4.55 2.26 -26.02
C THR A 248 5.17 0.99 -25.46
N VAL A 249 6.46 0.76 -25.75
CA VAL A 249 7.22 -0.37 -25.19
C VAL A 249 7.37 -0.25 -23.66
N ALA A 250 7.71 0.92 -23.14
CA ALA A 250 7.86 1.15 -21.70
C ALA A 250 6.55 0.88 -20.94
N GLU A 251 5.43 1.36 -21.47
CA GLU A 251 4.09 1.11 -20.93
C GLU A 251 3.75 -0.39 -20.95
N ALA A 252 4.02 -1.08 -22.06
CA ALA A 252 3.78 -2.53 -22.18
C ALA A 252 4.61 -3.33 -21.16
N ILE A 253 5.90 -2.98 -20.98
CA ILE A 253 6.76 -3.59 -19.97
C ILE A 253 6.25 -3.29 -18.55
N ALA A 254 5.80 -2.07 -18.28
CA ALA A 254 5.25 -1.72 -16.97
C ALA A 254 4.03 -2.58 -16.62
N HIS A 255 3.10 -2.76 -17.56
CA HIS A 255 1.93 -3.63 -17.38
C HIS A 255 2.34 -5.10 -17.17
N LEU A 256 3.28 -5.60 -17.98
CA LEU A 256 3.80 -6.95 -17.85
C LEU A 256 4.43 -7.21 -16.49
N ASP A 257 5.25 -6.27 -16.01
CA ASP A 257 5.90 -6.33 -14.70
C ASP A 257 4.88 -6.39 -13.56
N VAL A 258 3.79 -5.62 -13.65
CA VAL A 258 2.69 -5.69 -12.68
C VAL A 258 2.02 -7.06 -12.71
N PHE A 259 1.66 -7.59 -13.88
CA PHE A 259 1.01 -8.91 -13.99
C PHE A 259 1.90 -10.03 -13.46
N VAL A 260 3.19 -10.02 -13.80
CA VAL A 260 4.18 -10.98 -13.30
C VAL A 260 4.30 -10.89 -11.78
N SER A 261 4.33 -9.68 -11.21
CA SER A 261 4.40 -9.44 -9.77
C SER A 261 3.15 -9.94 -9.04
N LEU A 262 1.96 -9.66 -9.57
CA LEU A 262 0.70 -10.15 -9.01
C LEU A 262 0.61 -11.68 -9.08
N ALA A 263 1.03 -12.29 -10.19
CA ALA A 263 1.04 -13.75 -10.36
C ALA A 263 2.04 -14.42 -9.40
N GLU A 264 3.22 -13.85 -9.21
CA GLU A 264 4.21 -14.35 -8.26
C GLU A 264 3.70 -14.22 -6.82
N CYS A 265 3.09 -13.09 -6.46
CA CYS A 265 2.46 -12.89 -5.17
C CYS A 265 1.37 -13.92 -4.92
N ALA A 266 0.54 -14.21 -5.93
CA ALA A 266 -0.54 -15.17 -5.82
C ALA A 266 -0.03 -16.60 -5.63
N ALA A 267 0.95 -17.02 -6.44
CA ALA A 267 1.54 -18.35 -6.36
C ALA A 267 2.27 -18.58 -5.02
N ARG A 268 3.07 -17.61 -4.58
CA ARG A 268 3.84 -17.69 -3.33
C ARG A 268 2.96 -17.75 -2.08
N ASN A 269 1.82 -17.06 -2.10
CA ASN A 269 0.97 -16.88 -0.91
C ASN A 269 -0.30 -17.75 -0.93
N GLY A 270 -0.48 -18.57 -1.97
CA GLY A 270 -1.70 -19.37 -2.14
C GLY A 270 -2.94 -18.49 -2.19
N TYR A 271 -2.90 -17.43 -2.99
CA TYR A 271 -4.06 -16.60 -3.26
C TYR A 271 -4.89 -17.21 -4.38
N VAL A 272 -6.19 -16.95 -4.37
CA VAL A 272 -7.14 -17.56 -5.31
C VAL A 272 -7.71 -16.51 -6.24
N ARG A 273 -8.07 -16.93 -7.45
CA ARG A 273 -8.80 -16.08 -8.39
C ARG A 273 -10.18 -15.76 -7.81
N PRO A 274 -10.53 -14.49 -7.56
CA PRO A 274 -11.90 -14.14 -7.18
C PRO A 274 -12.83 -14.28 -8.39
N GLN A 275 -14.09 -14.63 -8.11
CA GLN A 275 -15.18 -14.53 -9.09
C GLN A 275 -15.76 -13.12 -9.02
N ILE A 276 -15.71 -12.37 -10.13
CA ILE A 276 -16.27 -11.02 -10.20
C ILE A 276 -17.70 -11.07 -10.75
N THR A 277 -18.62 -10.38 -10.07
CA THR A 277 -20.03 -10.34 -10.48
C THR A 277 -20.55 -8.91 -10.56
N ASP A 278 -21.51 -8.65 -11.45
CA ASP A 278 -22.23 -7.37 -11.51
C ASP A 278 -23.29 -7.24 -10.39
N GLY A 279 -23.45 -8.31 -9.59
CA GLY A 279 -24.41 -8.40 -8.51
C GLY A 279 -23.98 -7.64 -7.25
N TYR A 280 -24.85 -7.67 -6.24
CA TYR A 280 -24.60 -7.02 -4.95
C TYR A 280 -23.72 -7.88 -4.03
N ASN A 281 -23.74 -9.20 -4.18
CA ASN A 281 -23.28 -10.11 -3.14
C ASN A 281 -21.75 -10.08 -2.97
N LEU A 282 -21.30 -10.09 -1.72
CA LEU A 282 -19.92 -10.28 -1.30
C LEU A 282 -19.84 -11.55 -0.47
N SER A 283 -19.09 -12.53 -0.95
CA SER A 283 -18.84 -13.79 -0.23
C SER A 283 -17.35 -14.09 -0.24
N ILE A 284 -16.78 -14.28 0.94
CA ILE A 284 -15.37 -14.61 1.14
C ILE A 284 -15.33 -15.82 2.07
N THR A 285 -14.68 -16.89 1.65
CA THR A 285 -14.46 -18.09 2.47
C THR A 285 -13.01 -18.15 2.91
N GLU A 286 -12.78 -18.32 4.21
CA GLU A 286 -11.46 -18.36 4.85
C GLU A 286 -10.55 -17.20 4.39
N GLY A 287 -11.09 -15.98 4.40
CA GLY A 287 -10.35 -14.77 4.05
C GLY A 287 -9.23 -14.49 5.06
N ARG A 288 -8.13 -13.90 4.59
CA ARG A 288 -6.95 -13.55 5.38
C ARG A 288 -6.52 -12.11 5.10
N HIS A 289 -5.97 -11.42 6.10
CA HIS A 289 -5.48 -10.06 5.92
C HIS A 289 -4.11 -10.08 5.21
N PRO A 290 -3.96 -9.55 3.98
CA PRO A 290 -2.78 -9.77 3.13
C PRO A 290 -1.45 -9.25 3.72
N VAL A 291 -1.51 -8.22 4.57
CA VAL A 291 -0.34 -7.66 5.28
C VAL A 291 -0.10 -8.36 6.62
N VAL A 292 -1.10 -8.42 7.51
CA VAL A 292 -0.94 -9.00 8.85
C VAL A 292 -0.53 -10.47 8.79
N GLU A 293 -1.02 -11.26 7.82
CA GLU A 293 -0.62 -12.66 7.68
C GLU A 293 0.90 -12.84 7.44
N LYS A 294 1.59 -11.82 6.92
CA LYS A 294 3.04 -11.85 6.68
C LYS A 294 3.86 -11.29 7.83
N LEU A 295 3.25 -10.44 8.66
CA LEU A 295 3.92 -9.83 9.81
C LEU A 295 3.93 -10.75 11.04
N LEU A 296 3.01 -11.71 11.10
CA LEU A 296 2.98 -12.70 12.18
C LEU A 296 4.14 -13.71 12.00
N THR A 297 5.09 -13.70 12.93
CA THR A 297 6.22 -14.67 12.97
C THR A 297 5.92 -15.86 13.88
N ASP A 298 5.20 -15.63 14.96
CA ASP A 298 5.09 -16.59 16.08
C ASP A 298 3.76 -17.34 16.12
N CYS A 299 2.81 -17.00 15.23
CA CYS A 299 1.52 -17.66 15.13
C CYS A 299 0.93 -17.59 13.72
N LEU A 300 0.07 -18.56 13.39
CA LEU A 300 -0.68 -18.56 12.14
C LEU A 300 -1.81 -17.53 12.18
N PHE A 301 -2.08 -16.88 11.04
CA PHE A 301 -3.25 -16.02 10.88
C PHE A 301 -4.53 -16.87 10.89
N VAL A 302 -5.55 -16.43 11.63
CA VAL A 302 -6.84 -17.14 11.71
C VAL A 302 -7.76 -16.62 10.59
N PRO A 303 -8.12 -17.45 9.59
CA PRO A 303 -8.97 -17.01 8.49
C PRO A 303 -10.43 -16.87 8.94
N ASN A 304 -11.18 -15.99 8.25
CA ASN A 304 -12.56 -15.67 8.58
C ASN A 304 -13.44 -15.61 7.33
N ASP A 305 -14.67 -16.10 7.46
CA ASP A 305 -15.68 -16.01 6.43
C ASP A 305 -16.38 -14.65 6.47
N THR A 306 -16.84 -14.18 5.31
CA THR A 306 -17.66 -12.97 5.18
C THR A 306 -18.78 -13.23 4.20
N LEU A 307 -19.99 -12.85 4.58
CA LEU A 307 -21.15 -12.84 3.70
C LEU A 307 -21.83 -11.47 3.82
N LEU A 308 -22.06 -10.80 2.70
CA LEU A 308 -23.01 -9.70 2.62
C LEU A 308 -23.84 -9.88 1.34
N ASN A 309 -25.16 -9.89 1.44
CA ASN A 309 -26.05 -10.14 0.32
C ASN A 309 -27.23 -9.15 0.33
N ASP A 310 -27.95 -9.06 -0.78
CA ASP A 310 -29.00 -8.05 -0.95
C ASP A 310 -30.32 -8.41 -0.26
N GLN A 311 -30.47 -9.65 0.23
CA GLN A 311 -31.75 -10.16 0.75
C GLN A 311 -31.80 -10.21 2.27
N GLU A 312 -30.82 -10.86 2.89
CA GLU A 312 -30.85 -11.25 4.30
C GLU A 312 -29.77 -10.58 5.16
N GLN A 313 -28.66 -10.15 4.56
CA GLN A 313 -27.48 -9.71 5.31
C GLN A 313 -26.76 -8.57 4.58
N LYS A 314 -27.29 -7.36 4.67
CA LYS A 314 -26.65 -6.15 4.14
C LYS A 314 -25.68 -5.54 5.14
N ILE A 315 -26.02 -5.64 6.43
CA ILE A 315 -25.27 -5.05 7.53
C ILE A 315 -24.90 -6.16 8.52
N VAL A 316 -23.63 -6.18 8.89
CA VAL A 316 -23.11 -7.07 9.92
C VAL A 316 -22.64 -6.23 11.11
N ILE A 317 -23.29 -6.43 12.26
CA ILE A 317 -22.87 -5.83 13.53
C ILE A 317 -21.88 -6.78 14.20
N ILE A 318 -20.68 -6.28 14.48
CA ILE A 318 -19.57 -7.07 15.03
C ILE A 318 -19.29 -6.60 16.46
N THR A 319 -19.61 -7.46 17.42
CA THR A 319 -19.38 -7.21 18.85
C THR A 319 -18.19 -8.03 19.37
N GLY A 320 -17.67 -7.63 20.52
CA GLY A 320 -16.57 -8.32 21.18
C GLY A 320 -15.52 -7.35 21.74
N PRO A 321 -14.58 -7.85 22.55
CA PRO A 321 -13.61 -7.02 23.24
C PRO A 321 -12.66 -6.28 22.29
N ASN A 322 -12.04 -5.21 22.81
CA ASN A 322 -10.96 -4.52 22.11
C ASN A 322 -9.77 -5.49 21.94
N MET A 323 -8.99 -5.32 20.87
CA MET A 323 -7.87 -6.21 20.47
C MET A 323 -8.26 -7.64 20.05
N ALA A 324 -9.55 -7.98 19.99
CA ALA A 324 -10.01 -9.32 19.62
C ALA A 324 -9.98 -9.60 18.09
N GLY A 325 -9.63 -8.61 17.28
CA GLY A 325 -9.46 -8.76 15.83
C GLY A 325 -10.60 -8.19 14.96
N LYS A 326 -11.58 -7.48 15.55
CA LYS A 326 -12.70 -6.84 14.82
C LYS A 326 -12.21 -5.91 13.68
N SER A 327 -11.35 -4.94 14.01
CA SER A 327 -10.79 -4.00 13.03
C SER A 327 -9.94 -4.70 11.96
N THR A 328 -9.18 -5.73 12.34
CA THR A 328 -8.40 -6.54 11.40
C THR A 328 -9.30 -7.27 10.41
N TYR A 329 -10.40 -7.87 10.88
CA TYR A 329 -11.39 -8.52 10.02
C TYR A 329 -12.02 -7.55 9.03
N MET A 330 -12.47 -6.38 9.48
CA MET A 330 -13.11 -5.41 8.58
C MET A 330 -12.13 -4.86 7.53
N ARG A 331 -10.92 -4.49 7.94
CA ARG A 331 -9.86 -4.04 7.02
C ARG A 331 -9.50 -5.13 6.01
N GLN A 332 -9.45 -6.39 6.45
CA GLN A 332 -9.23 -7.53 5.56
C GLN A 332 -10.29 -7.60 4.45
N VAL A 333 -11.57 -7.48 4.78
CA VAL A 333 -12.65 -7.53 3.78
C VAL A 333 -12.49 -6.41 2.76
N ALA A 334 -12.25 -5.17 3.22
CA ALA A 334 -12.01 -4.03 2.34
C ALA A 334 -10.80 -4.23 1.42
N LEU A 335 -9.68 -4.74 1.95
CA LEU A 335 -8.48 -5.05 1.17
C LEU A 335 -8.71 -6.16 0.14
N ILE A 336 -9.48 -7.20 0.47
CA ILE A 336 -9.82 -8.27 -0.47
C ILE A 336 -10.64 -7.72 -1.64
N VAL A 337 -11.63 -6.85 -1.37
CA VAL A 337 -12.42 -6.19 -2.43
C VAL A 337 -11.52 -5.30 -3.31
N LEU A 338 -10.65 -4.50 -2.70
CA LEU A 338 -9.70 -3.65 -3.42
C LEU A 338 -8.74 -4.46 -4.30
N MET A 339 -8.19 -5.57 -3.77
CA MET A 339 -7.34 -6.51 -4.51
C MET A 339 -8.08 -7.17 -5.68
N ALA A 340 -9.34 -7.56 -5.49
CA ALA A 340 -10.13 -8.12 -6.57
C ALA A 340 -10.38 -7.10 -7.68
N GLN A 341 -10.79 -5.88 -7.33
CA GLN A 341 -11.10 -4.82 -8.30
C GLN A 341 -9.86 -4.19 -8.97
N MET A 342 -8.65 -4.32 -8.41
CA MET A 342 -7.44 -3.98 -9.16
C MET A 342 -7.07 -5.06 -10.21
N GLY A 343 -7.66 -6.24 -10.14
CA GLY A 343 -7.36 -7.40 -11.00
C GLY A 343 -6.32 -8.36 -10.41
N ALA A 344 -6.19 -8.44 -9.08
CA ALA A 344 -5.28 -9.36 -8.39
C ALA A 344 -6.02 -10.57 -7.79
N PHE A 345 -5.31 -11.68 -7.61
CA PHE A 345 -5.81 -12.79 -6.81
C PHE A 345 -5.85 -12.41 -5.33
N VAL A 346 -6.77 -13.01 -4.59
CA VAL A 346 -7.10 -12.57 -3.23
C VAL A 346 -6.73 -13.60 -2.16
N PRO A 347 -6.36 -13.16 -0.94
CA PRO A 347 -6.02 -14.01 0.20
C PRO A 347 -7.25 -14.69 0.80
N ALA A 348 -7.83 -15.67 0.11
CA ALA A 348 -8.98 -16.45 0.57
C ALA A 348 -8.87 -17.90 0.10
N LYS A 349 -9.78 -18.77 0.55
CA LYS A 349 -9.98 -20.11 -0.05
C LYS A 349 -10.92 -20.04 -1.26
N ALA A 350 -11.94 -19.18 -1.18
CA ALA A 350 -12.82 -18.83 -2.28
C ALA A 350 -13.34 -17.40 -2.07
N ALA A 351 -13.60 -16.67 -3.14
CA ALA A 351 -14.19 -15.34 -3.07
C ALA A 351 -15.10 -15.07 -4.29
N SER A 352 -16.30 -14.58 -4.03
CA SER A 352 -17.23 -14.03 -5.03
C SER A 352 -17.54 -12.59 -4.64
N ILE A 353 -17.15 -11.64 -5.50
CA ILE A 353 -17.14 -10.22 -5.19
C ILE A 353 -18.02 -9.49 -6.21
N GLY A 354 -19.16 -9.00 -5.74
CA GLY A 354 -19.96 -8.00 -6.44
C GLY A 354 -19.22 -6.68 -6.54
N LEU A 355 -19.31 -6.01 -7.67
CA LEU A 355 -18.65 -4.71 -7.89
C LEU A 355 -19.06 -3.68 -6.83
N VAL A 356 -18.05 -3.04 -6.25
CA VAL A 356 -18.17 -1.94 -5.30
C VAL A 356 -17.73 -0.65 -5.98
N ASP A 357 -18.54 0.40 -5.86
CA ASP A 357 -18.22 1.70 -6.44
C ASP A 357 -17.24 2.49 -5.56
N ARG A 358 -17.40 2.41 -4.23
CA ARG A 358 -16.58 3.09 -3.23
C ARG A 358 -16.46 2.26 -1.96
N ILE A 359 -15.29 2.30 -1.35
CA ILE A 359 -15.05 1.77 -0.01
C ILE A 359 -14.92 2.96 0.93
N PHE A 360 -15.85 3.09 1.88
CA PHE A 360 -15.80 4.10 2.92
C PHE A 360 -15.32 3.48 4.22
N THR A 361 -14.39 4.14 4.89
CA THR A 361 -13.84 3.66 6.15
C THR A 361 -13.86 4.76 7.18
N ARG A 362 -14.53 4.50 8.30
CA ARG A 362 -14.34 5.20 9.55
C ARG A 362 -13.66 4.23 10.49
N VAL A 363 -12.33 4.28 10.54
CA VAL A 363 -11.52 3.48 11.45
C VAL A 363 -10.65 4.44 12.23
N GLY A 364 -10.81 4.47 13.56
CA GLY A 364 -10.28 5.44 14.52
C GLY A 364 -9.17 6.39 14.04
N ALA A 365 -9.36 7.69 14.29
CA ALA A 365 -8.39 8.73 13.95
C ALA A 365 -7.13 8.62 14.84
N ASN A 366 -5.95 8.82 14.25
CA ASN A 366 -4.81 9.33 15.00
C ASN A 366 -5.07 10.82 15.25
N ASP A 367 -4.74 11.30 16.45
CA ASP A 367 -4.98 12.68 16.88
C ASP A 367 -4.48 13.70 15.85
N ASP A 368 -5.39 14.54 15.34
CA ASP A 368 -5.02 15.76 14.62
C ASP A 368 -5.16 16.96 15.57
N LEU A 369 -4.18 17.10 16.46
CA LEU A 369 -4.05 18.23 17.37
C LEU A 369 -3.80 19.57 16.64
N ALA A 370 -3.52 19.56 15.33
CA ALA A 370 -3.14 20.75 14.58
C ALA A 370 -4.35 21.59 14.11
N THR A 371 -5.55 21.01 13.99
CA THR A 371 -6.73 21.69 13.40
C THR A 371 -7.72 22.26 14.42
N GLY A 372 -7.50 22.07 15.72
CA GLY A 372 -8.34 22.65 16.79
C GLY A 372 -9.78 22.12 16.85
N GLN A 373 -10.09 21.03 16.14
CA GLN A 373 -11.40 20.39 16.17
C GLN A 373 -11.42 19.26 17.21
N SER A 374 -12.54 19.09 17.92
CA SER A 374 -12.74 17.94 18.81
C SER A 374 -12.69 16.64 18.01
N THR A 375 -12.08 15.59 18.56
CA THR A 375 -12.02 14.25 17.95
C THR A 375 -13.40 13.72 17.57
N PHE A 376 -14.41 14.01 18.40
CA PHE A 376 -15.80 13.67 18.12
C PHE A 376 -16.39 14.45 16.93
N MET A 377 -16.02 15.73 16.77
CA MET A 377 -16.50 16.53 15.63
C MET A 377 -15.89 16.04 14.30
N VAL A 378 -14.61 15.68 14.31
CA VAL A 378 -13.95 15.08 13.13
C VAL A 378 -14.64 13.76 12.77
N GLU A 379 -14.88 12.91 13.76
CA GLU A 379 -15.63 11.66 13.61
C GLU A 379 -17.03 11.88 13.00
N MET A 380 -17.81 12.84 13.52
CA MET A 380 -19.15 13.12 13.00
C MET A 380 -19.13 13.68 11.58
N LYS A 381 -18.12 14.48 11.22
CA LYS A 381 -17.94 14.95 9.84
C LYS A 381 -17.59 13.81 8.89
N GLU A 382 -16.73 12.88 9.30
CA GLU A 382 -16.42 11.69 8.51
C GLU A 382 -17.67 10.84 8.29
N VAL A 383 -18.45 10.57 9.35
CA VAL A 383 -19.72 9.82 9.22
C VAL A 383 -20.70 10.57 8.30
N ALA A 384 -20.85 11.88 8.45
CA ALA A 384 -21.71 12.69 7.58
C ALA A 384 -21.29 12.62 6.11
N ASP A 385 -19.99 12.71 5.83
CA ASP A 385 -19.45 12.59 4.47
C ASP A 385 -19.72 11.21 3.85
N ILE A 386 -19.54 10.14 4.64
CA ILE A 386 -19.86 8.78 4.24
C ILE A 386 -21.33 8.66 3.89
N LEU A 387 -22.24 9.10 4.78
CA LEU A 387 -23.68 8.98 4.57
C LEU A 387 -24.19 9.83 3.40
N ALA A 388 -23.53 10.95 3.09
CA ALA A 388 -23.90 11.83 1.99
C ALA A 388 -23.49 11.27 0.61
N HIS A 389 -22.39 10.51 0.53
CA HIS A 389 -21.80 10.08 -0.74
C HIS A 389 -21.85 8.57 -1.00
N ALA A 390 -22.18 7.77 0.01
CA ALA A 390 -22.39 6.34 -0.14
C ALA A 390 -23.59 6.03 -1.03
N THR A 391 -23.48 4.95 -1.79
CA THR A 391 -24.57 4.40 -2.60
C THR A 391 -24.90 2.99 -2.14
N ALA A 392 -25.98 2.40 -2.66
CA ALA A 392 -26.30 0.98 -2.44
C ALA A 392 -25.18 0.02 -2.93
N ARG A 393 -24.27 0.48 -3.79
CA ARG A 393 -23.13 -0.32 -4.27
C ARG A 393 -21.86 -0.16 -3.43
N SER A 394 -21.86 0.75 -2.45
CA SER A 394 -20.69 1.01 -1.62
C SER A 394 -20.48 -0.06 -0.55
N LEU A 395 -19.23 -0.21 -0.12
CA LEU A 395 -18.85 -0.97 1.07
C LEU A 395 -18.47 0.01 2.18
N LEU A 396 -19.23 -0.01 3.27
CA LEU A 396 -19.02 0.83 4.44
C LEU A 396 -18.36 0.01 5.55
N VAL A 397 -17.30 0.56 6.14
CA VAL A 397 -16.61 0.00 7.29
C VAL A 397 -16.63 1.02 8.40
N PHE A 398 -17.41 0.73 9.43
CA PHE A 398 -17.54 1.56 10.62
C PHE A 398 -16.91 0.84 11.81
N ASP A 399 -15.90 1.46 12.42
CA ASP A 399 -15.23 0.96 13.62
C ASP A 399 -15.48 1.91 14.78
N GLU A 400 -16.34 1.46 15.70
CA GLU A 400 -16.51 2.05 17.03
C GLU A 400 -16.98 3.52 17.03
N ILE A 401 -18.01 3.82 16.23
CA ILE A 401 -18.67 5.13 16.19
C ILE A 401 -19.25 5.50 17.57
N GLY A 402 -19.15 6.77 17.94
CA GLY A 402 -19.86 7.38 19.06
C GLY A 402 -19.08 7.35 20.37
N ARG A 403 -17.81 6.93 20.36
CA ARG A 403 -16.99 6.80 21.57
C ARG A 403 -16.59 8.11 22.23
N GLY A 404 -16.55 9.21 21.48
CA GLY A 404 -16.08 10.51 21.96
C GLY A 404 -17.12 11.32 22.78
N THR A 405 -18.27 10.75 23.10
CA THR A 405 -19.39 11.44 23.77
C THR A 405 -20.02 10.58 24.88
N SER A 406 -21.11 11.05 25.48
CA SER A 406 -21.88 10.29 26.48
C SER A 406 -22.33 8.95 25.90
N THR A 407 -22.37 7.90 26.73
CA THR A 407 -22.69 6.53 26.28
C THR A 407 -24.02 6.46 25.53
N TYR A 408 -25.05 7.12 26.06
CA TYR A 408 -26.40 7.13 25.46
C TYR A 408 -26.45 7.94 24.15
N ASP A 409 -25.78 9.10 24.08
CA ASP A 409 -25.73 9.88 22.84
C ASP A 409 -24.96 9.13 21.75
N GLY A 410 -23.81 8.54 22.10
CA GLY A 410 -22.98 7.76 21.19
C GLY A 410 -23.71 6.54 20.64
N MET A 411 -24.39 5.80 21.51
CA MET A 411 -25.22 4.66 21.12
C MET A 411 -26.40 5.08 20.23
N SER A 412 -27.09 6.18 20.57
CA SER A 412 -28.23 6.68 19.79
C SER A 412 -27.80 7.09 18.38
N ILE A 413 -26.65 7.75 18.25
CA ILE A 413 -26.08 8.11 16.96
C ILE A 413 -25.67 6.86 16.17
N ALA A 414 -24.96 5.92 16.80
CA ALA A 414 -24.53 4.68 16.16
C ALA A 414 -25.74 3.87 15.63
N GLN A 415 -26.79 3.74 16.43
CA GLN A 415 -28.06 3.12 16.02
C GLN A 415 -28.69 3.86 14.83
N SER A 416 -28.81 5.18 14.90
CA SER A 416 -29.39 5.99 13.83
C SER A 416 -28.62 5.86 12.52
N VAL A 417 -27.29 5.72 12.58
CA VAL A 417 -26.43 5.48 11.42
C VAL A 417 -26.71 4.11 10.80
N VAL A 418 -26.86 3.06 11.62
CA VAL A 418 -27.22 1.71 11.16
C VAL A 418 -28.59 1.72 10.50
N GLU A 419 -29.59 2.32 11.13
CA GLU A 419 -30.96 2.45 10.61
C GLU A 419 -30.98 3.22 9.28
N PHE A 420 -30.30 4.37 9.20
CA PHE A 420 -30.19 5.14 7.97
C PHE A 420 -29.51 4.34 6.85
N THR A 421 -28.44 3.62 7.17
CA THR A 421 -27.72 2.77 6.21
C THR A 421 -28.60 1.62 5.72
N HIS A 422 -29.43 1.05 6.60
CA HIS A 422 -30.37 -0.02 6.27
C HIS A 422 -31.51 0.48 5.38
N ASP A 423 -32.22 1.53 5.82
CA ASP A 423 -33.48 1.97 5.23
C ASP A 423 -33.32 2.88 4.01
N LYS A 424 -32.26 3.71 3.99
CA LYS A 424 -32.06 4.72 2.93
C LYS A 424 -30.99 4.32 1.93
N LEU A 425 -29.84 3.85 2.41
CA LEU A 425 -28.71 3.55 1.52
C LEU A 425 -28.78 2.13 0.94
N GLY A 426 -29.10 1.14 1.77
CA GLY A 426 -29.05 -0.26 1.40
C GLY A 426 -27.64 -0.74 1.01
N ALA A 427 -26.59 -0.13 1.59
CA ALA A 427 -25.19 -0.41 1.28
C ALA A 427 -24.63 -1.60 2.08
N LYS A 428 -23.58 -2.24 1.55
CA LYS A 428 -22.86 -3.31 2.26
C LYS A 428 -22.12 -2.71 3.43
N THR A 429 -22.39 -3.18 4.65
CA THR A 429 -21.84 -2.53 5.85
C THR A 429 -21.28 -3.54 6.84
N LEU A 430 -20.05 -3.28 7.27
CA LEU A 430 -19.43 -3.91 8.44
C LEU A 430 -19.38 -2.87 9.56
N PHE A 431 -20.05 -3.15 10.67
CA PHE A 431 -20.20 -2.23 11.79
C PHE A 431 -19.63 -2.86 13.06
N ALA A 432 -18.39 -2.56 13.41
CA ALA A 432 -17.83 -2.98 14.69
C ALA A 432 -18.25 -2.00 15.80
N THR A 433 -18.72 -2.55 16.92
CA THR A 433 -19.17 -1.75 18.06
C THR A 433 -18.77 -2.38 19.39
N HIS A 434 -18.77 -1.54 20.42
CA HIS A 434 -18.68 -1.93 21.81
C HIS A 434 -20.04 -1.83 22.53
N TYR A 435 -21.04 -1.22 21.89
CA TYR A 435 -22.42 -1.18 22.38
C TYR A 435 -23.09 -2.53 22.09
N HIS A 436 -23.10 -3.41 23.09
CA HIS A 436 -23.78 -4.70 23.03
C HIS A 436 -25.29 -4.54 22.87
N GLU A 437 -25.84 -3.42 23.32
CA GLU A 437 -27.22 -3.01 23.21
C GLU A 437 -27.65 -2.98 21.74
N LEU A 438 -26.79 -2.61 20.79
CA LEU A 438 -27.12 -2.58 19.36
C LEU A 438 -27.39 -3.96 18.75
N THR A 439 -27.14 -5.05 19.47
CA THR A 439 -27.45 -6.40 18.97
C THR A 439 -28.94 -6.63 18.77
N HIS A 440 -29.81 -5.92 19.51
CA HIS A 440 -31.27 -6.01 19.31
C HIS A 440 -31.73 -5.58 17.90
N LEU A 441 -30.89 -4.86 17.15
CA LEU A 441 -31.22 -4.40 15.80
C LEU A 441 -31.41 -5.57 14.81
N GLU A 442 -30.84 -6.76 15.04
CA GLU A 442 -31.12 -7.93 14.21
C GLU A 442 -32.60 -8.38 14.29
N ASP A 443 -33.27 -8.14 15.42
CA ASP A 443 -34.67 -8.51 15.62
C ASP A 443 -35.64 -7.50 14.99
N VAL A 444 -35.19 -6.25 14.84
CA VAL A 444 -36.01 -5.13 14.34
C VAL A 444 -35.76 -4.87 12.85
N LEU A 445 -34.54 -5.08 12.36
CA LEU A 445 -34.12 -4.78 10.98
C LEU A 445 -33.77 -6.05 10.23
N ALA A 446 -34.57 -6.39 9.22
CA ALA A 446 -34.52 -7.69 8.53
C ALA A 446 -33.15 -8.06 7.93
N ALA A 447 -32.39 -7.07 7.43
CA ALA A 447 -31.10 -7.27 6.76
C ALA A 447 -29.86 -7.03 7.65
N VAL A 448 -30.07 -6.93 8.97
CA VAL A 448 -29.00 -6.82 9.98
C VAL A 448 -28.75 -8.20 10.58
N LYS A 449 -27.47 -8.55 10.76
CA LYS A 449 -27.05 -9.80 11.40
C LYS A 449 -25.92 -9.55 12.40
N ASN A 450 -26.03 -10.17 13.59
CA ASN A 450 -25.00 -10.08 14.60
C ASN A 450 -23.91 -11.13 14.41
N TYR A 451 -22.69 -10.68 14.65
CA TYR A 451 -21.50 -11.51 14.73
C TYR A 451 -20.68 -11.07 15.94
N SER A 452 -19.92 -12.01 16.49
CA SER A 452 -19.03 -11.77 17.62
C SER A 452 -17.70 -12.48 17.43
N VAL A 453 -16.68 -12.02 18.14
CA VAL A 453 -15.40 -12.73 18.18
C VAL A 453 -15.53 -13.93 19.10
N ALA A 454 -15.17 -15.11 18.62
CA ALA A 454 -15.15 -16.34 19.39
C ALA A 454 -14.16 -16.26 20.56
N VAL A 455 -14.69 -16.55 21.74
CA VAL A 455 -13.96 -16.53 23.00
C VAL A 455 -13.90 -17.94 23.56
N LYS A 456 -12.73 -18.36 24.07
CA LYS A 456 -12.57 -19.63 24.78
C LYS A 456 -12.16 -19.35 26.22
N ASP A 457 -13.00 -19.78 27.17
CA ASP A 457 -12.68 -19.72 28.60
C ASP A 457 -11.69 -20.83 28.97
N GLN A 458 -10.62 -20.45 29.67
CA GLN A 458 -9.63 -21.34 30.28
C GLN A 458 -9.51 -21.01 31.77
N GLY A 459 -10.48 -21.47 32.56
CA GLY A 459 -10.52 -21.21 34.01
C GLY A 459 -10.62 -19.73 34.31
N ASP A 460 -9.56 -19.16 34.91
CA ASP A 460 -9.45 -17.73 35.26
C ASP A 460 -8.96 -16.84 34.11
N SER A 461 -8.69 -17.42 32.93
CA SER A 461 -8.16 -16.70 31.77
C SER A 461 -9.05 -16.87 30.53
N VAL A 462 -9.05 -15.84 29.68
CA VAL A 462 -9.85 -15.79 28.46
C VAL A 462 -8.92 -15.76 27.25
N VAL A 463 -9.12 -16.66 26.30
CA VAL A 463 -8.34 -16.69 25.05
C VAL A 463 -9.22 -16.27 23.88
N PHE A 464 -8.81 -15.22 23.18
CA PHE A 464 -9.48 -14.76 21.97
C PHE A 464 -9.02 -15.58 20.77
N LEU A 465 -9.95 -16.33 20.17
CA LEU A 465 -9.65 -17.20 19.04
C LEU A 465 -9.50 -16.42 17.71
N ARG A 466 -9.81 -15.11 17.71
CA ARG A 466 -9.77 -14.22 16.54
C ARG A 466 -10.64 -14.70 15.37
N ARG A 467 -11.58 -15.60 15.64
CA ARG A 467 -12.57 -16.11 14.69
C ARG A 467 -13.89 -15.37 14.87
N ILE A 468 -14.47 -14.87 13.79
CA ILE A 468 -15.77 -14.22 13.76
C ILE A 468 -16.85 -15.29 13.60
N ILE A 469 -17.79 -15.34 14.54
CA ILE A 469 -18.88 -16.32 14.58
C ILE A 469 -20.23 -15.60 14.63
N ARG A 470 -21.29 -16.25 14.13
CA ARG A 470 -22.63 -15.68 14.12
C ARG A 470 -23.19 -15.62 15.55
N GLY A 471 -23.92 -14.55 15.86
CA GLY A 471 -24.52 -14.28 17.16
C GLY A 471 -23.92 -13.05 17.85
N GLY A 472 -24.70 -12.43 18.75
CA GLY A 472 -24.22 -11.37 19.64
C GLY A 472 -23.26 -11.90 20.70
N ALA A 473 -22.49 -11.02 21.33
CA ALA A 473 -21.71 -11.38 22.50
C ALA A 473 -22.62 -11.43 23.74
N ASP A 474 -22.62 -12.55 24.47
CA ASP A 474 -23.47 -12.73 25.66
C ASP A 474 -23.01 -11.89 26.87
N ARG A 475 -21.74 -11.43 26.88
CA ARG A 475 -21.11 -10.72 28.00
C ARG A 475 -20.03 -9.73 27.56
N SER A 476 -19.80 -8.70 28.37
CA SER A 476 -18.68 -7.77 28.24
C SER A 476 -17.40 -8.33 28.89
N TYR A 477 -16.34 -8.51 28.11
CA TYR A 477 -15.05 -9.07 28.58
C TYR A 477 -14.05 -8.03 29.10
N GLY A 478 -14.47 -6.77 29.31
CA GLY A 478 -13.56 -5.67 29.67
C GLY A 478 -12.75 -5.93 30.95
N ILE A 479 -13.39 -6.48 31.98
CA ILE A 479 -12.70 -6.82 33.24
C ILE A 479 -11.68 -7.96 33.04
N HIS A 480 -11.96 -8.92 32.17
CA HIS A 480 -11.03 -10.00 31.85
C HIS A 480 -9.81 -9.50 31.06
N VAL A 481 -10.02 -8.55 30.14
CA VAL A 481 -8.91 -7.88 29.43
C VAL A 481 -8.05 -7.09 30.41
N ALA A 482 -8.65 -6.41 31.39
CA ALA A 482 -7.91 -5.72 32.45
C ALA A 482 -7.08 -6.69 33.30
N GLN A 483 -7.61 -7.88 33.60
CA GLN A 483 -6.86 -8.93 34.30
C GLN A 483 -5.66 -9.42 33.47
N LEU A 484 -5.84 -9.64 32.15
CA LEU A 484 -4.75 -10.00 31.24
C LEU A 484 -3.68 -8.91 31.11
N ALA A 485 -4.07 -7.64 31.24
CA ALA A 485 -3.16 -6.50 31.26
C ALA A 485 -2.35 -6.39 32.58
N GLY A 486 -2.62 -7.26 33.56
CA GLY A 486 -1.90 -7.30 34.83
C GLY A 486 -2.41 -6.32 35.88
N LEU A 487 -3.67 -5.89 35.81
CA LEU A 487 -4.25 -5.05 36.87
C LEU A 487 -4.32 -5.81 38.21
N PRO A 488 -4.11 -5.13 39.36
CA PRO A 488 -4.16 -5.78 40.67
C PRO A 488 -5.50 -6.48 40.95
N GLU A 489 -5.46 -7.66 41.57
CA GLU A 489 -6.66 -8.46 41.88
C GLU A 489 -7.71 -7.68 42.69
N SER A 490 -7.27 -6.79 43.59
CA SER A 490 -8.17 -5.94 44.37
C SER A 490 -9.01 -5.01 43.50
N VAL A 491 -8.44 -4.48 42.41
CA VAL A 491 -9.13 -3.64 41.42
C VAL A 491 -10.09 -4.49 40.60
N ILE A 492 -9.65 -5.67 40.13
CA ILE A 492 -10.48 -6.61 39.36
C ILE A 492 -11.71 -7.04 40.18
N LYS A 493 -11.52 -7.41 41.45
CA LYS A 493 -12.61 -7.80 42.34
C LYS A 493 -13.62 -6.66 42.53
N ARG A 494 -13.12 -5.44 42.78
CA ARG A 494 -13.99 -4.26 42.93
C ARG A 494 -14.75 -3.94 41.64
N ALA A 495 -14.12 -4.07 40.48
CA ALA A 495 -14.75 -3.84 39.19
C ALA A 495 -15.89 -4.84 38.94
N ARG A 496 -15.72 -6.12 39.31
CA ARG A 496 -16.78 -7.14 39.21
C ARG A 496 -17.97 -6.80 40.11
N ASP A 497 -17.73 -6.40 41.36
CA ASP A 497 -18.79 -6.01 42.29
C ASP A 497 -19.60 -4.79 41.78
N LEU A 498 -18.93 -3.83 41.13
CA LEU A 498 -19.58 -2.66 40.54
C LEU A 498 -20.40 -3.01 39.30
N LEU A 499 -19.88 -3.89 38.44
CA LEU A 499 -20.58 -4.32 37.23
C LEU A 499 -21.93 -4.99 37.58
N VAL A 500 -21.94 -5.91 38.54
CA VAL A 500 -23.17 -6.58 39.00
C VAL A 500 -24.21 -5.57 39.50
N ARG A 501 -23.78 -4.50 40.18
CA ARG A 501 -24.70 -3.46 40.65
C ARG A 501 -25.29 -2.66 39.50
N LEU A 502 -24.50 -2.34 38.48
CA LEU A 502 -24.94 -1.58 37.31
C LEU A 502 -25.90 -2.39 36.44
N GLU A 503 -25.59 -3.67 36.19
CA GLU A 503 -26.46 -4.58 35.43
C GLU A 503 -27.84 -4.75 36.11
N ASN A 504 -27.85 -4.86 37.44
CA ASN A 504 -29.09 -4.94 38.23
C ASN A 504 -29.89 -3.62 38.24
N GLN A 505 -29.22 -2.46 38.10
CA GLN A 505 -29.88 -1.16 38.01
C GLN A 505 -30.50 -0.92 36.63
N GLU A 506 -29.84 -1.37 35.56
CA GLU A 506 -30.37 -1.28 34.20
C GLU A 506 -31.59 -2.18 33.97
N THR A 507 -31.60 -3.38 34.58
CA THR A 507 -32.78 -4.27 34.54
C THR A 507 -33.97 -3.70 35.34
N ALA A 508 -33.72 -2.93 36.39
CA ALA A 508 -34.76 -2.23 37.13
C ALA A 508 -35.31 -1.01 36.36
N ALA A 509 -34.45 -0.25 35.68
CA ALA A 509 -34.85 0.94 34.92
C ALA A 509 -35.58 0.62 33.59
N THR A 510 -35.29 -0.52 32.96
CA THR A 510 -35.98 -0.95 31.72
C THR A 510 -37.42 -1.46 31.94
N GLN A 511 -37.83 -1.70 33.18
CA GLN A 511 -39.21 -2.09 33.52
C GLN A 511 -40.17 -0.90 33.74
N GLU A 512 -39.68 0.35 33.80
CA GLU A 512 -40.49 1.53 34.12
C GLU A 512 -40.86 2.43 32.91
N GLY A 513 -40.62 2.03 31.66
CA GLY A 513 -40.74 2.97 30.54
C GLY A 513 -41.13 2.45 29.15
N VAL A 514 -42.26 1.73 28.99
CA VAL A 514 -42.98 1.65 27.68
C VAL A 514 -44.49 1.41 27.92
N PRO A 515 -45.42 2.24 27.40
CA PRO A 515 -46.83 1.89 27.34
C PRO A 515 -47.06 0.87 26.22
N LYS A 516 -47.28 -0.40 26.56
CA LYS A 516 -47.71 -1.43 25.61
C LYS A 516 -49.21 -1.32 25.34
N GLU A 517 -49.57 -0.83 24.15
CA GLU A 517 -50.89 -1.08 23.57
C GLU A 517 -51.02 -2.56 23.17
N ARG A 518 -52.23 -3.09 23.39
CA ARG A 518 -52.63 -4.50 23.29
C ARG A 518 -52.73 -4.98 21.84
N THR A 519 -52.31 -6.22 21.57
CA THR A 519 -53.09 -7.19 20.75
C THR A 519 -52.67 -8.66 20.99
N VAL A 520 -53.60 -9.41 21.60
CA VAL A 520 -54.06 -10.81 21.42
C VAL A 520 -53.10 -11.99 21.11
N ALA A 521 -53.00 -12.88 22.13
CA ALA A 521 -52.99 -14.35 22.16
C ALA A 521 -51.96 -15.22 21.39
N ALA A 522 -51.15 -15.98 22.14
CA ALA A 522 -51.25 -17.45 22.25
C ALA A 522 -50.29 -18.03 23.33
N SER A 523 -50.67 -19.20 23.84
CA SER A 523 -50.31 -19.92 25.07
C SER A 523 -48.91 -20.55 25.19
N THR A 524 -48.31 -20.45 26.39
CA THR A 524 -47.64 -21.46 27.27
C THR A 524 -46.31 -21.01 27.92
N PRO A 525 -45.92 -21.58 29.08
CA PRO A 525 -46.03 -20.97 30.41
C PRO A 525 -44.80 -20.15 30.85
N ALA A 526 -45.04 -19.00 31.47
CA ALA A 526 -44.00 -18.18 32.11
C ALA A 526 -43.81 -18.57 33.60
N PRO A 527 -42.63 -18.31 34.19
CA PRO A 527 -42.29 -18.67 35.56
C PRO A 527 -43.10 -17.85 36.58
N ILE A 528 -43.23 -18.42 37.78
CA ILE A 528 -43.93 -17.89 38.95
C ILE A 528 -43.61 -16.41 39.18
N ASP A 529 -44.64 -15.57 39.11
CA ASP A 529 -44.60 -14.12 39.24
C ASP A 529 -44.46 -13.73 40.73
N LEU A 530 -43.23 -13.42 41.14
CA LEU A 530 -42.90 -12.97 42.50
C LEU A 530 -43.12 -11.45 42.69
N PHE A 531 -43.51 -10.71 41.65
CA PHE A 531 -43.53 -9.23 41.63
C PHE A 531 -44.94 -8.60 41.68
N SER A 532 -46.01 -9.39 41.69
CA SER A 532 -47.39 -8.86 41.72
C SER A 532 -47.78 -8.21 43.05
N GLY A 533 -47.13 -8.58 44.16
CA GLY A 533 -47.46 -8.08 45.51
C GLY A 533 -47.00 -6.64 45.76
N GLU A 534 -45.83 -6.26 45.24
CA GLU A 534 -45.23 -4.94 45.47
C GLU A 534 -45.98 -3.84 44.69
N GLN A 535 -46.37 -4.11 43.43
CA GLN A 535 -47.14 -3.15 42.63
C GLN A 535 -48.52 -2.83 43.22
N GLN A 536 -49.19 -3.80 43.85
CA GLN A 536 -50.48 -3.56 44.51
C GLN A 536 -50.36 -2.67 45.75
N VAL A 537 -49.24 -2.77 46.48
CA VAL A 537 -48.95 -1.98 47.68
C VAL A 537 -48.63 -0.54 47.31
N ILE A 538 -47.84 -0.35 46.25
CA ILE A 538 -47.51 0.98 45.70
C ILE A 538 -48.80 1.68 45.23
N GLN A 539 -49.66 1.01 44.47
CA GLN A 539 -50.95 1.60 44.04
C GLN A 539 -51.84 2.01 45.22
N LEU A 540 -51.94 1.17 46.26
CA LEU A 540 -52.71 1.51 47.45
C LEU A 540 -52.16 2.77 48.13
N LEU A 541 -50.85 2.82 48.39
CA LEU A 541 -50.18 3.98 49.01
C LEU A 541 -50.39 5.27 48.22
N THR A 542 -50.41 5.20 46.89
CA THR A 542 -50.60 6.37 46.02
C THR A 542 -52.05 6.88 46.06
N SER A 543 -53.02 6.02 46.40
CA SER A 543 -54.45 6.35 46.42
C SER A 543 -54.97 6.88 47.76
N ILE A 544 -54.14 6.90 48.81
CA ILE A 544 -54.55 7.28 50.16
C ILE A 544 -54.21 8.75 50.43
N ASP A 545 -55.22 9.51 50.85
CA ASP A 545 -55.00 10.84 51.42
C ASP A 545 -54.71 10.74 52.92
N VAL A 546 -53.42 10.81 53.26
CA VAL A 546 -52.87 10.65 54.61
C VAL A 546 -53.43 11.68 55.59
N LEU A 547 -53.86 12.85 55.13
CA LEU A 547 -54.40 13.90 56.01
C LEU A 547 -55.87 13.68 56.38
N SER A 548 -56.54 12.72 55.72
CA SER A 548 -57.97 12.44 55.88
C SER A 548 -58.28 11.22 56.76
N ILE A 549 -57.26 10.45 57.14
CA ILE A 549 -57.42 9.19 57.91
C ILE A 549 -57.09 9.38 59.39
N THR A 550 -57.81 8.65 60.25
CA THR A 550 -57.54 8.66 61.70
C THR A 550 -56.30 7.82 62.04
N PRO A 551 -55.62 8.07 63.18
CA PRO A 551 -54.41 7.33 63.56
C PRO A 551 -54.60 5.80 63.63
N ILE A 552 -55.80 5.34 63.99
CA ILE A 552 -56.10 3.91 64.08
C ILE A 552 -56.29 3.27 62.69
N GLU A 553 -56.85 4.02 61.74
CA GLU A 553 -56.99 3.59 60.34
C GLU A 553 -55.62 3.52 59.65
N ALA A 554 -54.74 4.49 59.92
CA ALA A 554 -53.36 4.48 59.42
C ALA A 554 -52.59 3.23 59.90
N MET A 555 -52.72 2.87 61.18
CA MET A 555 -52.07 1.68 61.74
C MET A 555 -52.62 0.38 61.13
N ASN A 556 -53.93 0.26 60.96
CA ASN A 556 -54.55 -0.91 60.33
C ASN A 556 -54.17 -1.05 58.84
N LEU A 557 -54.01 0.08 58.16
CA LEU A 557 -53.61 0.13 56.77
C LEU A 557 -52.15 -0.30 56.60
N LEU A 558 -51.24 0.20 57.44
CA LEU A 558 -49.84 -0.23 57.45
C LEU A 558 -49.70 -1.73 57.73
N TYR A 559 -50.51 -2.27 58.65
CA TYR A 559 -50.55 -3.71 58.93
C TYR A 559 -51.01 -4.52 57.70
N LYS A 560 -52.04 -4.06 56.98
CA LYS A 560 -52.51 -4.71 55.74
C LYS A 560 -51.46 -4.69 54.62
N LEU A 561 -50.72 -3.57 54.47
CA LEU A 561 -49.66 -3.46 53.48
C LEU A 561 -48.49 -4.39 53.81
N GLN A 562 -48.16 -4.53 55.11
CA GLN A 562 -47.12 -5.45 55.57
C GLN A 562 -47.48 -6.92 55.31
N LEU A 563 -48.73 -7.32 55.53
CA LEU A 563 -49.22 -8.67 55.21
C LEU A 563 -49.13 -8.98 53.72
N LYS A 564 -49.53 -8.02 52.86
CA LYS A 564 -49.45 -8.17 51.40
C LYS A 564 -48.02 -8.33 50.88
N LEU A 565 -47.04 -7.65 51.50
CA LEU A 565 -45.61 -7.81 51.15
C LEU A 565 -45.00 -9.11 51.66
N ARG A 566 -45.53 -9.67 52.75
CA ARG A 566 -45.05 -10.94 53.33
C ARG A 566 -45.66 -12.18 52.68
N GLY A 567 -46.66 -12.02 51.81
CA GLY A 567 -47.33 -13.14 51.13
C GLY A 567 -48.19 -14.00 52.06
N GLU A 568 -48.51 -13.52 53.26
CA GLU A 568 -49.39 -14.20 54.21
C GLU A 568 -50.83 -13.78 53.91
N GLU A 569 -51.59 -14.64 53.22
CA GLU A 569 -53.04 -14.49 53.14
C GLU A 569 -53.61 -14.52 54.55
N ALA A 570 -54.40 -13.50 54.90
CA ALA A 570 -55.15 -13.51 56.14
C ALA A 570 -56.20 -14.64 56.07
N GLU A 571 -55.92 -15.77 56.72
CA GLU A 571 -56.94 -16.75 57.08
C GLU A 571 -58.05 -16.01 57.83
N SER A 572 -59.16 -15.80 57.12
CA SER A 572 -60.38 -15.24 57.67
C SER A 572 -61.20 -16.41 58.20
N GLY A 573 -61.30 -16.51 59.52
CA GLY A 573 -62.40 -17.20 60.19
C GLY A 573 -63.70 -16.41 60.09
#